data_AF-A0A1C6NX51-F1
#
_entry.id   AF-A0A1C6NX51-F1
#
_cell.length_a   1.000
_cell.length_b   1.000
_cell.length_c   1.000
_cell.angle_alpha   90.00
_cell.angle_beta   90.00
_cell.angle_gamma   90.00
#
_symmetry.space_group_name_H-M   'P 1'
#
loop_
_entity.id
_entity.type
_entity.pdbx_description
1 polymer ?
#
loop_
_entity_poly.entity_id
_entity_poly.type
_entity_poly.pdbx_seq_one_letter_code
_entity_poly.pdbx_strand_id
1 'polypeptide(L)'
;MRLGGALHQKPGRSQDGPGRTGVRRGEAASEAGSDEATLARREQTNCGATDLLGQALARENMARAWKRVKANKGSAGVDGRTVQETGDYLKTAWPAIRRRVLDGSYRPEPVRRVGIPKPGGGMRELGIPTVVDRLIQQALLQVLQPLIDPTFSEHSHGFRPGRSAHDAVLEAQQYAQAGYGIVVDVDLEKFFDRVNHDILMDRLAKRIADKQVLRLIRRYLQAGILAHGVHSERFEGTPQGGPLTP
;
A
#
# COMPACT_ATOMS: atom_id res chain seq x y z
N MET A 1 26.32 29.12 26.51
CA MET A 1 26.40 28.72 27.94
C MET A 1 24.98 28.65 28.49
N ARG A 2 24.58 27.45 28.97
CA ARG A 2 23.57 27.09 29.99
C ARG A 2 22.16 27.73 29.96
N LEU A 3 21.21 26.90 29.51
CA LEU A 3 19.98 26.41 30.19
C LEU A 3 19.40 27.20 31.38
N GLY A 4 18.09 27.44 31.30
CA GLY A 4 17.14 27.50 32.42
C GLY A 4 15.74 27.72 31.86
N GLY A 5 14.68 26.98 32.18
CA GLY A 5 14.45 25.86 33.07
C GLY A 5 12.93 25.72 33.13
N ALA A 6 12.38 24.60 32.65
CA ALA A 6 10.94 24.35 32.61
C ALA A 6 10.37 24.20 34.02
N LEU A 7 9.40 25.02 34.40
CA LEU A 7 8.64 24.88 35.64
C LEU A 7 7.60 23.76 35.48
N HIS A 8 7.91 22.61 36.07
CA HIS A 8 6.93 21.60 36.45
C HIS A 8 6.31 22.01 37.80
N GLN A 9 5.00 22.23 37.84
CA GLN A 9 4.24 22.27 39.09
C GLN A 9 3.46 20.96 39.28
N LYS A 10 3.71 20.28 40.40
CA LYS A 10 2.93 19.15 40.91
C LYS A 10 1.65 19.68 41.60
N PRO A 11 0.51 18.99 41.54
CA PRO A 11 -0.64 19.35 42.36
C PRO A 11 -0.52 18.73 43.76
N GLY A 12 -0.59 19.59 44.78
CA GLY A 12 -0.74 19.21 46.18
C GLY A 12 -2.19 18.83 46.50
N ARG A 13 -2.36 17.84 47.37
CA ARG A 13 -3.62 17.43 47.99
C ARG A 13 -4.03 18.44 49.07
N SER A 14 -5.31 18.81 49.09
CA SER A 14 -6.03 19.21 50.30
C SER A 14 -7.53 18.99 50.12
N GLN A 15 -8.16 18.46 51.17
CA GLN A 15 -9.52 17.94 51.28
C GLN A 15 -10.58 19.02 51.56
N ASP A 16 -11.81 18.65 51.15
CA ASP A 16 -13.15 18.89 51.73
C ASP A 16 -13.78 20.29 51.85
N GLY A 17 -14.99 20.36 51.28
CA GLY A 17 -16.00 21.40 51.49
C GLY A 17 -17.14 21.32 50.45
N PRO A 18 -18.38 20.92 50.80
CA PRO A 18 -19.45 20.64 49.85
C PRO A 18 -20.33 21.86 49.56
N GLY A 19 -20.85 22.00 48.33
CA GLY A 19 -21.89 23.00 48.06
C GLY A 19 -22.26 23.24 46.61
N ARG A 20 -23.42 22.68 46.23
CA ARG A 20 -24.41 23.19 45.26
C ARG A 20 -24.13 23.15 43.75
N THR A 21 -24.77 22.16 43.12
CA THR A 21 -25.74 22.28 42.01
C THR A 21 -25.50 23.35 40.94
N GLY A 22 -25.14 22.88 39.76
CA GLY A 22 -25.28 23.61 38.49
C GLY A 22 -25.47 22.62 37.35
N VAL A 23 -26.72 22.24 37.10
CA VAL A 23 -27.13 21.50 35.91
C VAL A 23 -26.76 22.34 34.67
N ARG A 24 -25.87 21.82 33.82
CA ARG A 24 -25.84 22.18 32.41
C ARG A 24 -25.85 20.91 31.57
N ARG A 25 -27.06 20.63 31.10
CA ARG A 25 -27.42 19.70 30.03
C ARG A 25 -26.67 20.17 28.77
N GLY A 26 -25.63 19.44 28.38
CA GLY A 26 -25.05 19.53 27.04
C GLY A 26 -25.67 18.43 26.20
N GLU A 27 -26.84 18.70 25.61
CA GLU A 27 -27.43 17.85 24.58
C GLU A 27 -26.57 18.00 23.32
N ALA A 28 -25.59 17.11 23.15
CA ALA A 28 -25.01 16.88 21.84
C ALA A 28 -26.05 16.11 21.03
N ALA A 29 -26.69 16.80 20.09
CA ALA A 29 -27.50 16.15 19.06
C ALA A 29 -26.61 15.16 18.31
N SER A 30 -26.98 13.88 18.38
CA SER A 30 -26.42 12.82 17.57
C SER A 30 -26.96 12.94 16.15
N GLU A 31 -26.36 13.79 15.34
CA GLU A 31 -26.39 13.57 13.90
C GLU A 31 -25.11 12.83 13.54
N ALA A 32 -25.27 11.52 13.37
CA ALA A 32 -24.30 10.67 12.73
C ALA A 32 -24.13 11.17 11.29
N GLY A 33 -23.24 12.14 11.10
CA GLY A 33 -22.61 12.43 9.82
C GLY A 33 -21.70 11.28 9.47
N SER A 34 -22.29 10.16 9.06
CA SER A 34 -21.59 9.13 8.32
C SER A 34 -21.17 9.75 6.99
N ASP A 35 -19.95 10.27 6.91
CA ASP A 35 -19.23 10.46 5.65
C ASP A 35 -18.91 9.07 5.08
N GLU A 36 -19.98 8.34 4.71
CA GLU A 36 -19.86 7.32 3.68
C GLU A 36 -19.45 8.07 2.42
N ALA A 37 -18.17 7.95 2.08
CA ALA A 37 -17.63 8.37 0.79
C ALA A 37 -18.65 8.04 -0.30
N THR A 38 -19.30 9.09 -0.83
CA THR A 38 -20.40 9.02 -1.77
C THR A 38 -20.06 7.98 -2.82
N LEU A 39 -20.80 6.87 -2.84
CA LEU A 39 -20.65 5.78 -3.79
C LEU A 39 -20.65 6.37 -5.20
N ALA A 40 -19.45 6.55 -5.74
CA ALA A 40 -19.24 7.04 -7.10
C ALA A 40 -20.12 6.20 -8.02
N ARG A 41 -20.97 6.90 -8.77
CA ARG A 41 -21.99 6.40 -9.70
C ARG A 41 -21.63 5.01 -10.24
N ARG A 42 -22.50 4.03 -9.93
CA ARG A 42 -22.52 2.73 -10.62
C ARG A 42 -22.94 2.95 -12.07
N GLU A 43 -21.99 3.34 -12.91
CA GLU A 43 -22.03 2.93 -14.29
C GLU A 43 -21.46 1.52 -14.33
N GLN A 44 -22.35 0.54 -14.29
CA GLN A 44 -22.05 -0.81 -14.75
C GLN A 44 -21.76 -0.73 -16.25
N THR A 45 -20.56 -0.31 -16.59
CA THR A 45 -19.97 -0.73 -17.85
C THR A 45 -19.74 -2.23 -17.71
N ASN A 46 -20.70 -3.00 -18.20
CA ASN A 46 -20.48 -4.37 -18.66
C ASN A 46 -19.46 -4.31 -19.81
N CYS A 47 -18.20 -4.00 -19.49
CA CYS A 47 -17.06 -4.20 -20.37
C CYS A 47 -16.71 -5.68 -20.25
N GLY A 48 -17.10 -6.47 -21.25
CA GLY A 48 -16.79 -7.88 -21.35
C GLY A 48 -15.34 -8.15 -20.97
N ALA A 49 -15.13 -9.18 -20.14
CA ALA A 49 -13.86 -9.67 -19.62
C ALA A 49 -12.63 -9.08 -20.32
N THR A 50 -12.19 -7.91 -19.85
CA THR A 50 -11.04 -7.21 -20.41
C THR A 50 -9.82 -8.09 -20.18
N ASP A 51 -9.09 -8.41 -21.25
CA ASP A 51 -7.83 -9.16 -21.23
C ASP A 51 -6.73 -8.30 -20.57
N LEU A 52 -6.89 -8.01 -19.28
CA LEU A 52 -5.99 -7.16 -18.51
C LEU A 52 -4.65 -7.88 -18.34
N LEU A 53 -4.67 -9.20 -18.17
CA LEU A 53 -3.44 -9.99 -18.12
C LEU A 53 -2.67 -9.94 -19.45
N GLY A 54 -3.34 -10.09 -20.59
CA GLY A 54 -2.69 -9.96 -21.90
C GLY A 54 -2.14 -8.56 -22.15
N GLN A 55 -2.88 -7.51 -21.75
CA GLN A 55 -2.39 -6.13 -21.78
C GLN A 55 -1.16 -5.92 -20.89
N ALA A 56 -1.15 -6.50 -19.69
CA ALA A 56 -0.01 -6.40 -18.78
C ALA A 56 1.24 -7.05 -19.39
N LEU A 57 1.07 -8.19 -20.06
CA LEU A 57 2.14 -8.95 -20.72
C LEU A 57 2.45 -8.48 -22.15
N ALA A 58 1.80 -7.42 -22.63
CA ALA A 58 2.08 -6.83 -23.92
C ALA A 58 3.53 -6.34 -23.99
N ARG A 59 4.18 -6.54 -25.15
CA ARG A 59 5.62 -6.25 -25.33
C ARG A 59 5.98 -4.82 -24.92
N GLU A 60 5.17 -3.86 -25.32
CA GLU A 60 5.39 -2.44 -25.01
C GLU A 60 5.25 -2.14 -23.51
N ASN A 61 4.23 -2.71 -22.87
CA ASN A 61 4.00 -2.56 -21.43
C ASN A 61 5.16 -3.18 -20.63
N MET A 62 5.55 -4.40 -20.99
CA MET A 62 6.71 -5.08 -20.39
C MET A 62 8.01 -4.29 -20.56
N ALA A 63 8.22 -3.66 -21.73
CA ALA A 63 9.39 -2.80 -21.95
C ALA A 63 9.37 -1.55 -21.05
N ARG A 64 8.22 -0.92 -20.86
CA ARG A 64 8.06 0.20 -19.91
C ARG A 64 8.28 -0.25 -18.48
N ALA A 65 7.71 -1.39 -18.09
CA ALA A 65 7.91 -1.98 -16.78
C ALA A 65 9.39 -2.28 -16.50
N TRP A 66 10.10 -2.85 -17.48
CA TRP A 66 11.55 -3.11 -17.38
C TRP A 66 12.36 -1.82 -17.18
N LYS A 67 12.04 -0.75 -17.94
CA LYS A 67 12.68 0.55 -17.77
C LYS A 67 12.51 1.09 -16.34
N ARG A 68 11.30 0.99 -15.76
CA ARG A 68 11.03 1.40 -14.37
C ARG A 68 11.81 0.55 -13.37
N VAL A 69 11.78 -0.77 -13.50
CA VAL A 69 12.52 -1.67 -12.60
C VAL A 69 14.03 -1.38 -12.63
N LYS A 70 14.59 -1.09 -13.82
CA LYS A 70 15.99 -0.72 -13.99
C LYS A 70 16.32 0.63 -13.35
N ALA A 71 15.43 1.62 -13.49
CA ALA A 71 15.61 2.94 -12.89
C ALA A 71 15.61 2.88 -11.35
N ASN A 72 14.81 1.99 -10.76
CA ASN A 72 14.68 1.88 -9.30
C ASN A 72 15.89 1.25 -8.61
N LYS A 73 16.86 0.67 -9.34
CA LYS A 73 18.13 0.10 -8.83
C LYS A 73 18.00 -0.82 -7.59
N GLY A 74 16.85 -1.48 -7.43
CA GLY A 74 16.57 -2.28 -6.24
C GLY A 74 17.47 -3.51 -6.12
N SER A 75 17.76 -3.93 -4.88
CA SER A 75 18.58 -5.11 -4.59
C SER A 75 17.99 -6.41 -5.16
N ALA A 76 18.83 -7.44 -5.27
CA ALA A 76 18.40 -8.78 -5.66
C ALA A 76 17.39 -9.37 -4.66
N GLY A 77 16.50 -10.22 -5.17
CA GLY A 77 15.56 -11.01 -4.37
C GLY A 77 16.23 -12.24 -3.75
N VAL A 78 15.45 -13.27 -3.48
CA VAL A 78 15.94 -14.54 -2.91
C VAL A 78 16.83 -15.32 -3.87
N ASP A 79 16.67 -15.08 -5.18
CA ASP A 79 17.41 -15.76 -6.24
C ASP A 79 18.79 -15.16 -6.50
N GLY A 80 19.16 -14.10 -5.79
CA GLY A 80 20.48 -13.46 -5.87
C GLY A 80 20.76 -12.71 -7.16
N ARG A 81 19.87 -12.74 -8.16
CA ARG A 81 20.10 -12.10 -9.47
C ARG A 81 19.94 -10.59 -9.39
N THR A 82 20.94 -9.88 -9.89
CA THR A 82 20.89 -8.45 -10.14
C THR A 82 19.95 -8.13 -11.30
N VAL A 83 19.64 -6.84 -11.47
CA VAL A 83 18.84 -6.37 -12.61
C VAL A 83 19.51 -6.69 -13.95
N GLN A 84 20.84 -6.64 -14.02
CA GLN A 84 21.58 -6.94 -15.24
C GLN A 84 21.48 -8.44 -15.59
N GLU A 85 21.82 -9.32 -14.65
CA GLU A 85 21.75 -10.78 -14.84
C GLU A 85 20.33 -11.25 -15.14
N THR A 86 19.32 -10.63 -14.51
CA THR A 86 17.92 -10.93 -14.82
C THR A 86 17.58 -10.53 -16.25
N GLY A 87 18.12 -9.43 -16.76
CA GLY A 87 17.92 -9.00 -18.15
C GLY A 87 18.42 -10.03 -19.14
N ASP A 88 19.58 -10.63 -18.87
CA ASP A 88 20.14 -11.70 -19.72
C ASP A 88 19.37 -13.01 -19.58
N TYR A 89 18.98 -13.38 -18.36
CA TYR A 89 18.14 -14.54 -18.09
C TYR A 89 16.78 -14.47 -18.81
N LEU A 90 16.14 -13.30 -18.82
CA LEU A 90 14.84 -13.12 -19.46
C LEU A 90 14.89 -13.30 -20.98
N LYS A 91 16.04 -13.12 -21.65
CA LYS A 91 16.16 -13.34 -23.10
C LYS A 91 15.79 -14.77 -23.50
N THR A 92 16.10 -15.75 -22.65
CA THR A 92 15.82 -17.17 -22.92
C THR A 92 14.63 -17.69 -22.11
N ALA A 93 14.47 -17.26 -20.86
CA ALA A 93 13.45 -17.79 -19.95
C ALA A 93 12.06 -17.15 -20.13
N TRP A 94 11.96 -15.96 -20.73
CA TRP A 94 10.70 -15.21 -20.80
C TRP A 94 9.55 -15.97 -21.48
N PRO A 95 9.71 -16.67 -22.62
CA PRO A 95 8.61 -17.42 -23.23
C PRO A 95 7.98 -18.43 -22.28
N ALA A 96 8.79 -19.14 -21.51
CA ALA A 96 8.33 -20.11 -20.51
C ALA A 96 7.65 -19.43 -19.32
N ILE A 97 8.20 -18.32 -18.82
CA ILE A 97 7.59 -17.53 -17.74
C ILE A 97 6.24 -16.99 -18.19
N ARG A 98 6.17 -16.35 -19.37
CA ARG A 98 4.94 -15.81 -19.94
C ARG A 98 3.86 -16.86 -20.08
N ARG A 99 4.20 -18.05 -20.60
CA ARG A 99 3.25 -19.17 -20.69
C ARG A 99 2.69 -19.53 -19.32
N ARG A 100 3.56 -19.69 -18.31
CA ARG A 100 3.14 -20.01 -16.93
C ARG A 100 2.24 -18.93 -16.32
N VAL A 101 2.46 -17.67 -16.65
CA VAL A 101 1.61 -16.57 -16.16
C VAL A 101 0.23 -16.65 -16.80
N LEU A 102 0.17 -16.85 -18.13
CA LEU A 102 -1.07 -16.94 -18.89
C LEU A 102 -1.89 -18.20 -18.58
N ASP A 103 -1.26 -19.35 -18.39
CA ASP A 103 -1.96 -20.59 -18.01
C ASP A 103 -2.31 -20.64 -16.51
N GLY A 104 -1.85 -19.65 -15.74
CA GLY A 104 -2.09 -19.57 -14.31
C GLY A 104 -1.34 -20.63 -13.50
N SER A 105 -0.25 -21.22 -14.00
CA SER A 105 0.64 -22.11 -13.24
C SER A 105 1.76 -21.36 -12.52
N TYR A 106 2.04 -20.10 -12.89
CA TYR A 106 3.11 -19.29 -12.30
C TYR A 106 2.97 -19.11 -10.79
N ARG A 107 4.01 -19.46 -10.05
CA ARG A 107 4.12 -19.21 -8.62
C ARG A 107 5.20 -18.14 -8.40
N PRO A 108 4.87 -16.98 -7.80
CA PRO A 108 5.86 -16.01 -7.38
C PRO A 108 6.87 -16.62 -6.42
N GLU A 109 8.11 -16.13 -6.48
CA GLU A 109 9.13 -16.53 -5.53
C GLU A 109 8.87 -15.85 -4.16
N PRO A 110 9.28 -16.49 -3.05
CA PRO A 110 9.26 -15.85 -1.73
C PRO A 110 10.06 -14.55 -1.75
N VAL A 111 9.64 -13.57 -0.94
CA VAL A 111 10.38 -12.31 -0.83
C VAL A 111 11.55 -12.46 0.13
N ARG A 112 12.67 -11.80 -0.16
CA ARG A 112 13.84 -11.78 0.72
C ARG A 112 13.62 -10.78 1.86
N ARG A 113 13.72 -11.24 3.10
CA ARG A 113 13.63 -10.38 4.29
C ARG A 113 14.88 -9.52 4.42
N VAL A 114 14.69 -8.20 4.58
CA VAL A 114 15.77 -7.25 4.89
C VAL A 114 15.30 -6.32 6.01
N GLY A 115 16.07 -6.24 7.09
CA GLY A 115 15.82 -5.29 8.15
C GLY A 115 16.51 -3.95 7.87
N ILE A 116 15.75 -2.86 7.87
CA ILE A 116 16.29 -1.49 7.77
C ILE A 116 16.01 -0.74 9.07
N PRO A 117 17.01 -0.06 9.67
CA PRO A 117 16.80 0.73 10.87
C PRO A 117 15.85 1.90 10.62
N LYS A 118 14.89 2.12 11.54
CA LYS A 118 14.02 3.31 11.52
C LYS A 118 14.74 4.51 12.15
N PRO A 119 14.46 5.75 11.69
CA PRO A 119 15.05 6.97 12.28
C PRO A 119 14.77 7.15 13.78
N GLY A 120 13.65 6.62 14.29
CA GLY A 120 13.24 6.70 15.70
C GLY A 120 13.55 5.46 16.54
N GLY A 121 14.36 4.52 16.04
CA GLY A 121 14.64 3.24 16.69
C GLY A 121 13.71 2.11 16.22
N GLY A 122 14.19 0.87 16.36
CA GLY A 122 13.54 -0.34 15.84
C GLY A 122 13.88 -0.65 14.38
N MET A 123 13.43 -1.82 13.91
CA MET A 123 13.69 -2.32 12.56
C MET A 123 12.41 -2.28 11.72
N ARG A 124 12.53 -1.85 10.46
CA ARG A 124 11.51 -2.01 9.43
C ARG A 124 11.87 -3.23 8.61
N GLU A 125 10.96 -4.18 8.54
CA GLU A 125 11.14 -5.36 7.73
C GLU A 125 10.66 -5.08 6.31
N LEU A 126 11.55 -5.26 5.35
CA LEU A 126 11.24 -5.22 3.93
C LEU A 126 11.22 -6.62 3.36
N GLY A 127 10.29 -6.84 2.44
CA GLY A 127 10.23 -8.02 1.61
C GLY A 127 10.61 -7.65 0.19
N ILE A 128 11.82 -8.01 -0.23
CA ILE A 128 12.34 -7.70 -1.57
C ILE A 128 11.99 -8.86 -2.51
N PRO A 129 11.06 -8.70 -3.47
CA PRO A 129 10.75 -9.73 -4.45
C PRO A 129 11.91 -9.90 -5.44
N THR A 130 11.91 -10.99 -6.20
CA THR A 130 12.87 -11.15 -7.32
C THR A 130 12.68 -10.07 -8.38
N VAL A 131 13.69 -9.84 -9.20
CA VAL A 131 13.59 -8.84 -10.29
C VAL A 131 12.49 -9.23 -11.28
N VAL A 132 12.30 -10.53 -11.55
CA VAL A 132 11.22 -11.06 -12.40
C VAL A 132 9.85 -10.74 -11.78
N ASP A 133 9.68 -10.98 -10.48
CA ASP A 133 8.43 -10.66 -9.79
C ASP A 133 8.15 -9.16 -9.80
N ARG A 134 9.15 -8.32 -9.55
CA ARG A 134 9.01 -6.86 -9.64
C ARG A 134 8.62 -6.41 -11.04
N LEU A 135 9.16 -7.05 -12.07
CA LEU A 135 8.80 -6.76 -13.46
C LEU A 135 7.32 -7.07 -13.73
N ILE A 136 6.84 -8.24 -13.33
CA ILE A 136 5.43 -8.63 -13.51
C ILE A 136 4.51 -7.73 -12.68
N GLN A 137 4.84 -7.48 -11.41
CA GLN A 137 4.09 -6.56 -10.54
C GLN A 137 4.01 -5.14 -11.13
N GLN A 138 5.13 -4.64 -11.66
CA GLN A 138 5.17 -3.33 -12.29
C GLN A 138 4.34 -3.26 -13.58
N ALA A 139 4.30 -4.36 -14.34
CA ALA A 139 3.49 -4.48 -15.55
C ALA A 139 1.98 -4.51 -15.23
N LEU A 140 1.59 -5.24 -14.18
CA LEU A 140 0.23 -5.23 -13.64
C LEU A 140 -0.16 -3.83 -13.16
N LEU A 141 0.70 -3.17 -12.39
CA LEU A 141 0.43 -1.81 -11.89
C LEU A 141 0.13 -0.84 -13.03
N GLN A 142 0.88 -0.90 -14.15
CA GLN A 142 0.68 -0.01 -15.29
C GLN A 142 -0.70 -0.15 -15.95
N VAL A 143 -1.30 -1.33 -15.87
CA VAL A 143 -2.64 -1.61 -16.45
C VAL A 143 -3.75 -1.36 -15.44
N LEU A 144 -3.50 -1.67 -14.16
CA LEU A 144 -4.49 -1.53 -13.10
C LEU A 144 -4.64 -0.10 -12.58
N GLN A 145 -3.54 0.66 -12.51
CA GLN A 145 -3.54 2.01 -11.96
C GLN A 145 -4.51 2.95 -12.70
N PRO A 146 -4.59 3.00 -14.04
CA PRO A 146 -5.57 3.84 -14.74
C PRO A 146 -7.04 3.46 -14.49
N LEU A 147 -7.30 2.21 -14.09
CA LEU A 147 -8.66 1.72 -13.80
C LEU A 147 -9.08 2.03 -12.36
N ILE A 148 -8.12 2.00 -11.42
CA ILE A 148 -8.39 2.12 -9.98
C ILE A 148 -8.22 3.57 -9.52
N ASP A 149 -7.18 4.27 -9.96
CA ASP A 149 -6.82 5.60 -9.45
C ASP A 149 -7.96 6.64 -9.56
N PRO A 150 -8.73 6.70 -10.67
CA PRO A 150 -9.87 7.63 -10.78
C PRO A 150 -11.00 7.37 -9.75
N THR A 151 -11.00 6.21 -9.09
CA THR A 151 -12.01 5.87 -8.06
C THR A 151 -11.60 6.27 -6.65
N PHE A 152 -10.37 6.75 -6.46
CA PHE A 152 -9.88 7.20 -5.16
C PHE A 152 -10.37 8.60 -4.81
N SER A 153 -10.49 8.86 -3.51
CA SER A 153 -10.83 10.18 -2.97
C SER A 153 -9.87 11.26 -3.48
N GLU A 154 -10.38 12.46 -3.70
CA GLU A 154 -9.58 13.63 -4.10
C GLU A 154 -8.58 14.05 -3.01
N HIS A 155 -8.89 13.73 -1.75
CA HIS A 155 -8.04 13.95 -0.56
C HIS A 155 -7.02 12.83 -0.32
N SER A 156 -6.94 11.84 -1.22
CA SER A 156 -5.94 10.78 -1.17
C SER A 156 -4.72 11.17 -2.00
N HIS A 157 -3.58 11.38 -1.34
CA HIS A 157 -2.36 11.89 -1.98
C HIS A 157 -1.22 10.86 -2.07
N GLY A 158 -1.24 9.82 -1.24
CA GLY A 158 -0.15 8.85 -1.13
C GLY A 158 -0.06 7.90 -2.33
N PHE A 159 1.14 7.71 -2.88
CA PHE A 159 1.46 6.72 -3.93
C PHE A 159 0.68 6.85 -5.25
N ARG A 160 0.09 8.03 -5.51
CA ARG A 160 -0.70 8.31 -6.71
C ARG A 160 0.06 9.13 -7.75
N PRO A 161 -0.16 8.88 -9.04
CA PRO A 161 0.45 9.67 -10.10
C PRO A 161 -0.08 11.11 -10.06
N GLY A 162 0.81 12.09 -10.11
CA GLY A 162 0.43 13.50 -10.11
C GLY A 162 -0.06 14.04 -8.76
N ARG A 163 0.12 13.29 -7.67
CA ARG A 163 -0.14 13.73 -6.28
C ARG A 163 1.14 13.64 -5.46
N SER A 164 1.27 14.52 -4.47
CA SER A 164 2.46 14.63 -3.63
C SER A 164 2.12 14.95 -2.18
N ALA A 165 3.09 14.74 -1.29
CA ALA A 165 2.95 15.14 0.12
C ALA A 165 2.77 16.67 0.26
N HIS A 166 3.31 17.46 -0.67
CA HIS A 166 3.11 18.90 -0.68
C HIS A 166 1.64 19.29 -0.94
N ASP A 167 0.95 18.56 -1.82
CA ASP A 167 -0.47 18.79 -2.09
C ASP A 167 -1.31 18.53 -0.83
N ALA A 168 -1.01 17.45 -0.10
CA ALA A 168 -1.67 17.13 1.16
C ALA A 168 -1.46 18.22 2.23
N VAL A 169 -0.23 18.77 2.33
CA VAL A 169 0.08 19.85 3.27
C VAL A 169 -0.64 21.15 2.89
N LEU A 170 -0.70 21.48 1.59
CA LEU A 170 -1.40 22.67 1.11
C LEU A 170 -2.89 22.59 1.41
N GLU A 171 -3.50 21.42 1.19
CA GLU A 171 -4.91 21.18 1.51
C GLU A 171 -5.18 21.26 3.02
N ALA A 172 -4.33 20.65 3.86
CA ALA A 172 -4.42 20.79 5.31
C ALA A 172 -4.31 22.26 5.77
N GLN A 173 -3.46 23.05 5.12
CA GLN A 173 -3.33 24.48 5.39
C GLN A 173 -4.61 25.25 5.04
N GLN A 174 -5.29 24.90 3.95
CA GLN A 174 -6.57 25.51 3.57
C GLN A 174 -7.65 25.25 4.62
N TYR A 175 -7.74 24.04 5.17
CA TYR A 175 -8.67 23.75 6.27
C TYR A 175 -8.35 24.58 7.53
N ALA A 176 -7.07 24.68 7.89
CA ALA A 176 -6.66 25.51 9.02
C ALA A 176 -7.04 26.99 8.80
N GLN A 177 -6.84 27.52 7.58
CA GLN A 177 -7.23 28.88 7.21
C GLN A 177 -8.76 29.10 7.20
N ALA A 178 -9.53 28.06 6.91
CA ALA A 178 -10.99 28.09 6.93
C ALA A 178 -11.59 28.02 8.36
N GLY A 179 -10.74 27.90 9.39
CA GLY A 179 -11.16 27.90 10.80
C GLY A 179 -11.22 26.52 11.47
N TYR A 180 -10.84 25.44 10.76
CA TYR A 180 -10.73 24.10 11.35
C TYR A 180 -9.42 23.97 12.14
N GLY A 181 -9.43 24.45 13.39
CA GLY A 181 -8.24 24.51 14.25
C GLY A 181 -7.91 23.22 15.01
N ILE A 182 -8.72 22.16 14.87
CA ILE A 182 -8.53 20.89 15.57
C ILE A 182 -8.16 19.81 14.55
N VAL A 183 -7.03 19.13 14.78
CA VAL A 183 -6.57 18.00 13.98
C VAL A 183 -6.83 16.71 14.74
N VAL A 184 -7.46 15.75 14.07
CA VAL A 184 -7.60 14.38 14.56
C VAL A 184 -6.57 13.53 13.84
N ASP A 185 -5.48 13.20 14.53
CA ASP A 185 -4.40 12.38 13.98
C ASP A 185 -4.67 10.90 14.25
N VAL A 186 -4.79 10.11 13.18
CA VAL A 186 -5.05 8.67 13.23
C VAL A 186 -4.02 7.97 12.36
N ASP A 187 -3.15 7.18 13.00
CA ASP A 187 -2.16 6.35 12.32
C ASP A 187 -2.47 4.86 12.52
N LEU A 188 -2.24 4.07 11.47
CA LEU A 188 -2.44 2.62 11.50
C LEU A 188 -1.11 1.92 11.74
N GLU A 189 -0.96 1.35 12.94
CA GLU A 189 0.23 0.58 13.31
C GLU A 189 0.41 -0.61 12.35
N LYS A 190 1.58 -0.70 11.70
CA LYS A 190 1.97 -1.83 10.85
C LYS A 190 0.93 -2.13 9.76
N PHE A 191 0.40 -1.10 9.11
CA PHE A 191 -0.63 -1.21 8.05
C PHE A 191 -0.39 -2.38 7.09
N PHE A 192 0.79 -2.41 6.44
CA PHE A 192 1.11 -3.45 5.46
C PHE A 192 1.27 -4.84 6.05
N ASP A 193 1.50 -5.00 7.35
CA ASP A 193 1.68 -6.31 7.97
C ASP A 193 0.34 -6.92 8.40
N ARG A 194 -0.71 -6.10 8.58
CA ARG A 194 -2.04 -6.52 9.05
C ARG A 194 -3.14 -6.51 7.98
N VAL A 195 -2.78 -6.35 6.70
CA VAL A 195 -3.77 -6.36 5.60
C VAL A 195 -4.37 -7.76 5.45
N ASN A 196 -5.67 -7.89 5.70
CA ASN A 196 -6.39 -9.14 5.45
C ASN A 196 -6.54 -9.39 3.94
N HIS A 197 -6.09 -10.56 3.48
CA HIS A 197 -6.08 -10.91 2.05
C HIS A 197 -7.49 -11.04 1.46
N ASP A 198 -8.45 -11.60 2.19
CA ASP A 198 -9.81 -11.79 1.68
C ASP A 198 -10.54 -10.45 1.52
N ILE A 199 -10.42 -9.55 2.49
CA ILE A 199 -11.00 -8.19 2.41
C ILE A 199 -10.37 -7.40 1.26
N LEU A 200 -9.04 -7.47 1.09
CA LEU A 200 -8.37 -6.79 -0.02
C LEU A 200 -8.83 -7.35 -1.37
N MET A 201 -8.89 -8.67 -1.50
CA MET A 201 -9.30 -9.32 -2.74
C MET A 201 -10.77 -9.07 -3.09
N ASP A 202 -11.67 -8.98 -2.10
CA ASP A 202 -13.06 -8.58 -2.31
C ASP A 202 -13.17 -7.14 -2.85
N ARG A 203 -12.42 -6.20 -2.28
CA ARG A 203 -12.37 -4.81 -2.78
C ARG A 203 -11.83 -4.74 -4.21
N LEU A 204 -10.80 -5.51 -4.54
CA LEU A 204 -10.26 -5.58 -5.90
C LEU A 204 -11.24 -6.22 -6.89
N ALA A 205 -11.93 -7.30 -6.49
CA ALA A 205 -12.88 -8.01 -7.35
C ALA A 205 -14.10 -7.15 -7.73
N LYS A 206 -14.45 -6.14 -6.93
CA LYS A 206 -15.51 -5.16 -7.27
C LYS A 206 -15.13 -4.22 -8.42
N ARG A 207 -13.83 -4.09 -8.74
CA ARG A 207 -13.31 -3.18 -9.77
C ARG A 207 -12.65 -3.92 -10.93
N ILE A 208 -12.10 -5.11 -10.69
CA ILE A 208 -11.38 -5.91 -11.67
C ILE A 208 -12.18 -7.19 -11.93
N ALA A 209 -12.66 -7.37 -13.16
CA ALA A 209 -13.37 -8.58 -13.57
C ALA A 209 -12.44 -9.74 -14.00
N ASP A 210 -11.18 -9.45 -14.35
CA ASP A 210 -10.22 -10.45 -14.82
C ASP A 210 -9.77 -11.38 -13.67
N LYS A 211 -10.32 -12.59 -13.67
CA LYS A 211 -10.03 -13.64 -12.67
C LYS A 211 -8.57 -14.09 -12.69
N GLN A 212 -7.88 -14.01 -13.82
CA GLN A 212 -6.48 -14.42 -13.92
C GLN A 212 -5.59 -13.41 -13.21
N VAL A 213 -5.85 -12.11 -13.40
CA VAL A 213 -5.18 -11.03 -12.65
C VAL A 213 -5.43 -11.17 -11.16
N LEU A 214 -6.69 -11.34 -10.73
CA LEU A 214 -7.02 -11.52 -9.32
C LEU A 214 -6.30 -12.74 -8.70
N ARG A 215 -6.25 -13.86 -9.42
CA ARG A 215 -5.53 -15.06 -8.97
C ARG A 215 -4.02 -14.80 -8.82
N LEU A 216 -3.42 -14.06 -9.75
CA LEU A 216 -2.00 -13.71 -9.71
C LEU A 216 -1.68 -12.77 -8.55
N ILE A 217 -2.52 -11.75 -8.30
CA ILE A 217 -2.40 -10.85 -7.16
C ILE A 217 -2.48 -11.64 -5.85
N ARG A 218 -3.48 -12.52 -5.70
CA ARG A 218 -3.59 -13.37 -4.50
C ARG A 218 -2.33 -14.21 -4.27
N ARG A 219 -1.71 -14.74 -5.33
CA ARG A 219 -0.44 -15.46 -5.19
C ARG A 219 0.72 -14.58 -4.75
N TYR A 220 0.75 -13.32 -5.16
CA TYR A 220 1.75 -12.37 -4.67
C TYR A 220 1.54 -12.04 -3.19
N LEU A 221 0.30 -11.94 -2.73
CA LEU A 221 -0.02 -11.73 -1.31
C LEU A 221 0.38 -12.94 -0.45
N GLN A 222 0.13 -14.15 -0.97
CA GLN A 222 0.45 -15.42 -0.31
C GLN A 222 1.93 -15.83 -0.45
N ALA A 223 2.70 -15.18 -1.31
CA ALA A 223 4.12 -15.47 -1.47
C ALA A 223 4.81 -15.30 -0.12
N GLY A 224 5.47 -16.36 0.36
CA GLY A 224 6.09 -16.40 1.67
C GLY A 224 7.25 -15.41 1.81
N ILE A 225 7.82 -15.39 3.02
CA ILE A 225 9.10 -14.71 3.28
C ILE A 225 10.16 -15.79 3.41
N LEU A 226 11.28 -15.61 2.71
CA LEU A 226 12.49 -16.39 2.97
C LEU A 226 13.43 -15.57 3.85
N ALA A 227 13.70 -16.10 5.04
CA ALA A 227 14.66 -15.53 5.99
C ALA A 227 15.61 -16.64 6.46
N HIS A 228 16.93 -16.44 6.28
CA HIS A 228 17.97 -17.39 6.72
C HIS A 228 17.74 -18.85 6.25
N GLY A 229 17.17 -19.04 5.06
CA GLY A 229 16.88 -20.37 4.50
C GLY A 229 15.58 -21.01 4.97
N VAL A 230 14.84 -20.36 5.88
CA VAL A 230 13.52 -20.82 6.34
C VAL A 230 12.41 -20.09 5.58
N HIS A 231 11.51 -20.87 4.98
CA HIS A 231 10.31 -20.36 4.33
C HIS A 231 9.19 -20.20 5.36
N SER A 232 8.67 -18.99 5.52
CA SER A 232 7.47 -18.72 6.32
C SER A 232 6.30 -18.44 5.40
N GLU A 233 5.20 -19.16 5.59
CA GLU A 233 3.91 -18.83 4.97
C GLU A 233 3.37 -17.51 5.52
N ARG A 234 2.51 -16.85 4.74
CA ARG A 234 1.83 -15.61 5.12
C ARG A 234 0.33 -15.75 4.97
N PHE A 235 -0.38 -15.45 6.05
CA PHE A 235 -1.85 -15.46 6.12
C PHE A 235 -2.44 -14.03 6.12
N GLU A 236 -1.61 -13.02 6.42
CA GLU A 236 -1.96 -11.60 6.38
C GLU A 236 -0.76 -10.74 5.94
N GLY A 237 -1.05 -9.49 5.57
CA GLY A 237 -0.08 -8.49 5.17
C GLY A 237 0.38 -8.57 3.71
N THR A 238 1.21 -7.62 3.30
CA THR A 238 1.73 -7.47 1.94
C THR A 238 3.23 -7.16 2.00
N PRO A 239 4.05 -7.66 1.07
CA PRO A 239 5.49 -7.43 1.10
C PRO A 239 5.83 -5.96 0.86
N GLN A 240 6.43 -5.31 1.85
CA GLN A 240 6.97 -3.95 1.74
C GLN A 240 8.21 -3.97 0.84
N GLY A 241 8.03 -3.64 -0.44
CA GLY A 241 9.08 -3.68 -1.46
C GLY A 241 8.61 -4.12 -2.85
N GLY A 242 7.38 -4.62 -2.97
CA GLY A 242 6.73 -4.90 -4.25
C GLY A 242 6.19 -3.62 -4.93
N PRO A 243 6.39 -3.42 -6.24
CA PRO A 243 5.80 -2.29 -6.95
C PRO A 243 4.27 -2.22 -6.90
N LEU A 244 3.59 -3.36 -6.69
CA LEU A 244 2.12 -3.45 -6.65
C LEU A 244 1.56 -3.32 -5.22
N THR A 245 2.42 -3.18 -4.21
CA THR A 245 2.01 -3.16 -2.80
C THR A 245 1.37 -1.83 -2.37
N PRO A 246 1.91 -0.66 -2.71
CA PRO A 246 1.26 0.63 -2.47
C PRO A 246 0.08 0.83 -3.43
#